data_AF-A0A849QJU5-F1
#
_entry.id   AF-A0A849QJU5-F1
#
_cell.length_a   1.000
_cell.length_b   1.000
_cell.length_c   1.000
_cell.angle_alpha   90.00
_cell.angle_beta   90.00
_cell.angle_gamma   90.00
#
_symmetry.space_group_name_H-M   'P 1'
#
loop_
_entity.id
_entity.type
_entity.pdbx_description
1 polymer ?
#
loop_
_entity_poly.entity_id
_entity_poly.type
_entity_poly.pdbx_seq_one_letter_code
_entity_poly.pdbx_strand_id
1 'polypeptide(L)'
;KEIRGLIEVFLKERGLELSMEKTLITHIDKGFDFLGWNFRKYKGKLLIKPSKKSIGNVTHKISDIIKKGKAGKQEDVISALNPVITGWTNYHQSVVSKETFGKLDHIVWTMLWRWAKRRHPQKSGSWVARRYWHREGTRNWVFSTKMNKLKLLSDTRIVRHRCLKLDRNPYIDKVYFDVRRYKLRARKMANKPKTFGVQMNICSFA
;
A
#
# COMPACT_ATOMS: atom_id res chain seq x y z
N LYS A 1 -3.00 -33.99 -6.99
CA LYS A 1 -2.25 -33.84 -8.26
C LYS A 1 -3.17 -33.83 -9.48
N GLU A 2 -4.40 -34.33 -9.36
CA GLU A 2 -5.40 -34.41 -10.44
C GLU A 2 -5.79 -33.07 -11.05
N ILE A 3 -5.95 -32.01 -10.24
CA ILE A 3 -6.37 -30.68 -10.72
C ILE A 3 -5.41 -30.10 -11.76
N ARG A 4 -4.10 -30.35 -11.62
CA ARG A 4 -3.11 -29.82 -12.55
C ARG A 4 -3.30 -30.40 -13.95
N GLY A 5 -3.47 -31.72 -14.06
CA GLY A 5 -3.68 -32.38 -15.36
C GLY A 5 -4.97 -31.91 -16.04
N LEU A 6 -6.04 -31.72 -15.27
CA LEU A 6 -7.30 -31.18 -15.80
C LEU A 6 -7.13 -29.78 -16.38
N ILE A 7 -6.37 -28.91 -15.70
CA ILE A 7 -6.08 -27.56 -16.19
C ILE A 7 -5.20 -27.60 -17.45
N GLU A 8 -4.21 -28.50 -17.50
CA GLU A 8 -3.34 -28.65 -18.68
C GLU A 8 -4.16 -29.06 -19.92
N VAL A 9 -5.06 -30.03 -19.79
CA VAL A 9 -5.95 -30.43 -20.90
C VAL A 9 -6.86 -29.28 -21.33
N PHE A 10 -7.50 -28.60 -20.37
CA PHE A 10 -8.38 -27.45 -20.65
C PHE A 10 -7.68 -26.29 -21.37
N LEU A 11 -6.43 -26.00 -21.01
CA LEU A 11 -5.64 -24.94 -21.64
C LEU A 11 -5.12 -25.35 -23.02
N LYS A 12 -4.79 -26.63 -23.21
CA LYS A 12 -4.26 -27.15 -24.47
C LYS A 12 -5.24 -26.99 -25.63
N GLU A 13 -6.53 -27.22 -25.41
CA GLU A 13 -7.59 -26.96 -26.41
C GLU A 13 -7.61 -25.51 -26.90
N ARG A 14 -7.09 -24.56 -26.11
CA ARG A 14 -7.03 -23.12 -26.40
C ARG A 14 -5.64 -22.67 -26.86
N GLY A 15 -4.72 -23.59 -27.10
CA GLY A 15 -3.34 -23.29 -27.51
C GLY A 15 -2.49 -22.67 -26.40
N LEU A 16 -2.82 -22.90 -25.12
CA LEU A 16 -2.07 -22.39 -23.98
C LEU A 16 -1.39 -23.53 -23.22
N GLU A 17 -0.19 -23.28 -22.70
CA GLU A 17 0.57 -24.25 -21.90
C GLU A 17 1.04 -23.63 -20.57
N LEU A 18 1.15 -24.48 -19.54
CA LEU A 18 1.66 -24.05 -18.25
C LEU A 18 3.19 -23.95 -18.27
N SER A 19 3.71 -22.80 -17.84
CA SER A 19 5.15 -22.64 -17.63
C SER A 19 5.58 -23.42 -16.39
N MET A 20 6.45 -24.41 -16.57
CA MET A 20 7.00 -25.23 -15.48
C MET A 20 7.76 -24.40 -14.45
N GLU A 21 8.46 -23.35 -14.90
CA GLU A 21 9.22 -22.45 -14.03
C GLU A 21 8.31 -21.61 -13.11
N LYS A 22 7.16 -21.16 -13.63
CA LYS A 22 6.22 -20.30 -12.89
C LYS A 22 5.22 -21.09 -12.04
N THR A 23 5.04 -22.38 -12.33
CA THR A 23 4.04 -23.23 -11.66
C THR A 23 4.62 -23.85 -10.40
N LEU A 24 4.18 -23.36 -9.24
CA LEU A 24 4.60 -23.86 -7.94
C LEU A 24 3.41 -24.46 -7.18
N ILE A 25 3.50 -25.76 -6.87
CA ILE A 25 2.57 -26.43 -5.94
C ILE A 25 3.24 -26.49 -4.58
N THR A 26 2.68 -25.79 -3.59
CA THR A 26 3.26 -25.70 -2.24
C THR A 26 2.20 -25.85 -1.15
N HIS A 27 2.63 -26.30 0.03
CA HIS A 27 1.75 -26.39 1.19
C HIS A 27 1.48 -25.00 1.77
N ILE A 28 0.28 -24.78 2.33
CA ILE A 28 -0.13 -23.46 2.86
C ILE A 28 0.75 -22.98 4.02
N ASP A 29 1.40 -23.89 4.76
CA ASP A 29 2.34 -23.55 5.83
C ASP A 29 3.68 -23.00 5.32
N LYS A 30 4.09 -23.41 4.11
CA LYS A 30 5.22 -22.81 3.40
C LYS A 30 4.80 -21.47 2.80
N GLY A 31 3.58 -21.42 2.27
CA GLY A 31 2.95 -20.24 1.70
C GLY A 31 3.40 -19.94 0.27
N PHE A 32 2.72 -18.99 -0.36
CA PHE A 32 3.00 -18.55 -1.73
C PHE A 32 2.67 -17.07 -1.91
N ASP A 33 3.28 -16.46 -2.94
CA ASP A 33 3.01 -15.07 -3.30
C ASP A 33 2.00 -14.99 -4.44
N PHE A 34 0.98 -14.14 -4.28
CA PHE A 34 -0.03 -13.87 -5.29
C PHE A 34 -0.48 -12.41 -5.20
N LEU A 35 -0.52 -11.71 -6.33
CA LEU A 35 -0.89 -10.29 -6.43
C LEU A 35 -0.19 -9.39 -5.39
N GLY A 36 1.11 -9.62 -5.15
CA GLY A 36 1.88 -8.83 -4.18
C GLY A 36 1.57 -9.11 -2.71
N TRP A 37 0.82 -10.17 -2.40
CA TRP A 37 0.59 -10.66 -1.05
C TRP A 37 1.17 -12.05 -0.87
N ASN A 38 1.67 -12.32 0.33
CA ASN A 38 2.08 -13.64 0.78
C ASN A 38 0.95 -14.28 1.58
N PHE A 39 0.51 -15.44 1.13
CA PHE A 39 -0.49 -16.28 1.79
C PHE A 39 0.23 -17.39 2.54
N ARG A 40 0.18 -17.36 3.87
CA ARG A 40 0.83 -18.38 4.69
C ARG A 40 0.05 -18.67 5.97
N LYS A 41 -0.05 -19.95 6.31
CA LYS A 41 -0.63 -20.42 7.58
C LYS A 41 0.47 -20.53 8.62
N TYR A 42 0.23 -19.91 9.77
CA TYR A 42 1.12 -19.89 10.92
C TYR A 42 0.38 -20.50 12.10
N LYS A 43 0.84 -21.66 12.60
CA LYS A 43 0.25 -22.34 13.77
C LYS A 43 -1.29 -22.39 13.71
N GLY A 44 -1.85 -22.85 12.58
CA GLY A 44 -3.30 -22.91 12.40
C GLY A 44 -3.97 -21.66 11.79
N LYS A 45 -3.32 -20.49 11.82
CA LYS A 45 -3.91 -19.21 11.39
C LYS A 45 -3.37 -18.72 10.04
N LEU A 46 -4.25 -18.49 9.07
CA LEU A 46 -3.88 -17.87 7.79
C LEU A 46 -3.64 -16.36 8.00
N LEU A 47 -2.42 -15.92 7.68
CA LEU A 47 -2.09 -14.50 7.63
C LEU A 47 -1.71 -14.13 6.20
N ILE A 48 -2.43 -13.14 5.66
CA ILE A 48 -2.12 -12.54 4.37
C ILE A 48 -1.33 -11.28 4.66
N LYS A 49 -0.10 -11.20 4.17
CA LYS A 49 0.82 -10.06 4.39
C LYS A 49 1.29 -9.50 3.05
N PRO A 50 1.74 -8.24 2.94
CA PRO A 50 2.45 -7.79 1.75
C PRO A 50 3.67 -8.69 1.48
N SER A 51 3.87 -9.11 0.23
CA SER A 51 4.98 -9.98 -0.12
C SER A 51 6.32 -9.26 -0.02
N LYS A 52 7.40 -10.00 0.23
CA LYS A 52 8.76 -9.42 0.28
C LYS A 52 9.10 -8.70 -1.02
N LYS A 53 8.69 -9.25 -2.17
CA LYS A 53 8.86 -8.63 -3.48
C LYS A 53 8.11 -7.30 -3.60
N SER A 54 6.85 -7.22 -3.16
CA SER A 54 6.09 -5.96 -3.18
C SER A 54 6.74 -4.89 -2.28
N ILE A 55 7.18 -5.28 -1.09
CA ILE A 55 7.89 -4.40 -0.14
C ILE A 55 9.20 -3.90 -0.77
N GLY A 56 9.98 -4.79 -1.39
CA GLY A 56 11.23 -4.42 -2.08
C GLY A 56 10.98 -3.42 -3.21
N ASN A 57 9.97 -3.66 -4.05
CA ASN A 57 9.62 -2.79 -5.17
C ASN A 57 9.24 -1.36 -4.71
N VAL A 58 8.40 -1.23 -3.68
CA VAL A 58 8.04 0.11 -3.16
C VAL A 58 9.23 0.80 -2.51
N THR A 59 10.08 0.04 -1.80
CA THR A 59 11.28 0.55 -1.16
C THR A 59 12.28 1.08 -2.20
N HIS A 60 12.49 0.34 -3.29
CA HIS A 60 13.32 0.80 -4.42
C HIS A 60 12.73 2.05 -5.06
N LYS A 61 11.42 2.07 -5.33
CA LYS A 61 10.76 3.24 -5.91
C LYS A 61 10.93 4.49 -5.04
N ILE A 62 10.78 4.36 -3.71
CA ILE A 62 11.01 5.47 -2.78
C ILE A 62 12.48 5.90 -2.77
N SER A 63 13.40 4.94 -2.73
CA SER A 63 14.85 5.19 -2.80
C SER A 63 15.21 5.96 -4.07
N ASP A 64 14.66 5.59 -5.22
CA ASP A 64 14.91 6.24 -6.50
C ASP A 64 14.37 7.68 -6.52
N ILE A 65 13.19 7.92 -5.94
CA ILE A 65 12.64 9.27 -5.80
C ILE A 65 13.57 10.14 -4.94
N ILE A 66 14.03 9.63 -3.80
CA ILE A 66 14.93 10.37 -2.90
C ILE A 66 16.30 10.62 -3.56
N LYS A 67 16.82 9.65 -4.32
CA LYS A 67 18.08 9.77 -5.06
C LYS A 67 17.97 10.81 -6.19
N LYS A 68 16.91 10.77 -6.99
CA LYS A 68 16.64 11.78 -8.03
C LYS A 68 16.44 13.17 -7.42
N GLY A 69 15.74 13.23 -6.29
CA GLY A 69 15.56 14.44 -5.49
C GLY A 69 16.78 14.87 -4.67
N LYS A 70 18.00 14.39 -4.96
CA LYS A 70 19.23 14.71 -4.18
C LYS A 70 19.38 16.21 -3.93
N ALA A 71 19.24 17.03 -4.96
CA ALA A 71 19.39 18.48 -4.88
C ALA A 71 18.05 19.23 -4.71
N GLY A 72 16.91 18.52 -4.85
CA GLY A 72 15.57 19.11 -4.82
C GLY A 72 15.18 19.74 -3.48
N LYS A 73 14.15 20.59 -3.49
CA LYS A 73 13.64 21.18 -2.26
C LYS A 73 12.91 20.12 -1.43
N GLN A 74 12.74 20.37 -0.14
CA GLN A 74 12.09 19.42 0.75
C GLN A 74 10.63 19.17 0.31
N GLU A 75 9.98 20.23 -0.14
CA GLU A 75 8.61 20.27 -0.63
C GLU A 75 8.43 19.33 -1.83
N ASP A 76 9.37 19.36 -2.78
CA ASP A 76 9.34 18.53 -4.00
C ASP A 76 9.49 17.05 -3.66
N VAL A 77 10.39 16.72 -2.72
CA VAL A 77 10.59 15.35 -2.25
C VAL A 77 9.33 14.82 -1.58
N ILE A 78 8.70 15.61 -0.72
CA ILE A 78 7.43 15.24 -0.06
C ILE A 78 6.32 15.03 -1.10
N SER A 79 6.19 15.95 -2.05
CA SER A 79 5.18 15.89 -3.11
C SER A 79 5.35 14.67 -4.00
N ALA A 80 6.59 14.24 -4.28
CA ALA A 80 6.86 13.03 -5.06
C ALA A 80 6.62 11.73 -4.26
N LEU A 81 6.93 11.72 -2.96
CA LEU A 81 6.77 10.53 -2.12
C LEU A 81 5.31 10.24 -1.74
N ASN A 82 4.54 11.27 -1.43
CA ASN A 82 3.18 11.13 -0.90
C ASN A 82 2.22 10.32 -1.78
N PRO A 83 2.18 10.49 -3.11
CA PRO A 83 1.33 9.67 -3.99
C PRO A 83 1.73 8.20 -3.99
N VAL A 84 3.03 7.88 -3.96
CA VAL A 84 3.53 6.50 -3.92
C VAL A 84 3.15 5.84 -2.61
N ILE A 85 3.39 6.53 -1.48
CA ILE A 85 3.01 6.07 -0.15
C ILE A 85 1.51 5.84 -0.06
N THR A 86 0.71 6.82 -0.50
CA THR A 86 -0.77 6.75 -0.46
C THR A 86 -1.28 5.59 -1.32
N GLY A 87 -0.79 5.45 -2.54
CA GLY A 87 -1.23 4.38 -3.45
C GLY A 87 -0.90 2.99 -2.90
N TRP A 88 0.34 2.80 -2.43
CA TRP A 88 0.79 1.50 -1.93
C TRP A 88 0.08 1.09 -0.63
N THR A 89 -0.07 2.02 0.31
CA THR A 89 -0.80 1.77 1.56
C THR A 89 -2.27 1.49 1.32
N ASN A 90 -2.92 2.22 0.41
CA ASN A 90 -4.31 1.98 0.03
C ASN A 90 -4.52 0.58 -0.57
N TYR A 91 -3.56 0.10 -1.38
CA TYR A 91 -3.61 -1.24 -1.96
C TYR A 91 -3.47 -2.34 -0.89
N HIS A 92 -2.58 -2.14 0.08
CA HIS A 92 -2.29 -3.12 1.14
C HIS A 92 -3.12 -2.93 2.43
N GLN A 93 -4.04 -1.96 2.50
CA GLN A 93 -4.80 -1.65 3.72
C GLN A 93 -5.73 -2.79 4.18
N SER A 94 -6.09 -3.72 3.29
CA SER A 94 -7.02 -4.80 3.61
C SER A 94 -6.37 -6.03 4.23
N VAL A 95 -5.06 -6.19 4.04
CA VAL A 95 -4.29 -7.33 4.53
C VAL A 95 -3.56 -7.00 5.83
N VAL A 96 -2.86 -7.97 6.42
CA VAL A 96 -2.13 -7.79 7.68
C VAL A 96 -0.84 -6.99 7.40
N SER A 97 -0.98 -5.66 7.32
CA SER A 97 0.10 -4.78 6.85
C SER A 97 0.63 -3.80 7.90
N LYS A 98 0.03 -3.71 9.09
CA LYS A 98 0.35 -2.67 10.07
C LYS A 98 1.82 -2.68 10.52
N GLU A 99 2.34 -3.87 10.80
CA GLU A 99 3.76 -4.06 11.14
C GLU A 99 4.68 -3.68 9.97
N THR A 100 4.32 -4.09 8.75
CA THR A 100 5.05 -3.73 7.52
C THR A 100 5.06 -2.23 7.28
N PHE A 101 3.96 -1.54 7.54
CA PHE A 101 3.87 -0.09 7.42
C PHE A 101 4.85 0.61 8.38
N GLY A 102 4.91 0.18 9.65
CA GLY A 102 5.86 0.72 10.61
C GLY A 102 7.32 0.46 10.22
N LYS A 103 7.63 -0.73 9.70
CA LYS A 103 8.97 -1.06 9.18
C LYS A 103 9.36 -0.15 8.01
N LEU A 104 8.43 0.07 7.08
CA LEU A 104 8.66 0.96 5.94
C LEU A 104 8.81 2.42 6.38
N ASP A 105 8.04 2.91 7.35
CA ASP A 105 8.21 4.26 7.91
C ASP A 105 9.65 4.46 8.44
N HIS A 106 10.19 3.47 9.16
CA HIS A 106 11.57 3.53 9.66
C HIS A 106 12.61 3.54 8.52
N ILE A 107 12.40 2.73 7.48
CA ILE A 107 13.27 2.70 6.30
C ILE A 107 13.25 4.05 5.58
N VAL A 108 12.06 4.60 5.32
CA VAL A 108 11.87 5.90 4.68
C VAL A 108 12.51 7.01 5.51
N TRP A 109 12.30 6.99 6.83
CA TRP A 109 12.94 7.94 7.73
C TRP A 109 14.47 7.89 7.63
N THR A 110 15.05 6.69 7.61
CA THR A 110 16.51 6.51 7.48
C THR A 110 17.04 7.03 6.15
N MET A 111 16.31 6.80 5.05
CA MET A 111 16.66 7.34 3.74
C MET A 111 16.61 8.87 3.72
N LEU A 112 15.57 9.47 4.30
CA LEU A 112 15.42 10.92 4.40
C LEU A 112 16.45 11.56 5.32
N TRP A 113 16.81 10.89 6.42
CA TRP A 113 17.89 11.32 7.31
C TRP A 113 19.23 11.41 6.58
N ARG A 114 19.57 10.38 5.81
CA ARG A 114 20.78 10.38 4.96
C ARG A 114 20.73 11.47 3.91
N TRP A 115 19.58 11.66 3.26
CA TRP A 115 19.38 12.74 2.29
C TRP A 115 19.62 14.12 2.92
N ALA A 116 19.07 14.36 4.13
CA ALA A 116 19.18 15.63 4.83
C ALA A 116 20.60 15.90 5.35
N LYS A 117 21.26 14.92 5.98
CA LYS A 117 22.65 15.05 6.43
C LYS A 117 23.60 15.39 5.29
N ARG A 118 23.44 14.72 4.15
CA ARG A 118 24.30 14.96 2.98
C ARG A 118 24.20 16.39 2.44
N ARG A 119 23.04 17.06 2.59
CA ARG A 119 22.88 18.46 2.17
C ARG A 119 23.62 19.45 3.05
N HIS A 120 23.95 19.05 4.28
CA HIS A 120 24.55 19.94 5.28
C HIS A 120 25.74 19.24 5.96
N PRO A 121 26.83 18.98 5.23
CA PRO A 121 27.98 18.23 5.76
C PRO A 121 28.63 18.93 6.96
N GLN A 122 28.56 20.26 7.02
CA GLN A 122 29.15 21.09 8.07
C GLN A 122 28.19 21.39 9.25
N LYS A 123 26.97 20.81 9.26
CA LYS A 123 25.99 21.05 10.32
C LYS A 123 25.81 19.81 11.19
N SER A 124 25.58 20.04 12.49
CA SER A 124 25.33 18.96 13.43
C SER A 124 24.00 18.24 13.13
N GLY A 125 23.88 16.98 13.56
CA GLY A 125 22.64 16.21 13.43
C GLY A 125 21.45 16.91 14.08
N SER A 126 21.64 17.54 15.24
CA SER A 126 20.59 18.30 15.93
C SER A 126 20.11 19.52 15.15
N TRP A 127 21.00 20.18 14.39
CA TRP A 127 20.59 21.25 13.48
C TRP A 127 19.77 20.70 12.30
N VAL A 128 20.22 19.59 11.71
CA VAL A 128 19.50 18.92 10.61
C VAL A 128 18.11 18.47 11.07
N ALA A 129 18.00 17.87 12.25
CA ALA A 129 16.74 17.48 12.86
C ALA A 129 15.78 18.68 12.97
N ARG A 130 16.21 19.77 13.61
CA ARG A 130 15.38 20.98 13.78
C ARG A 130 14.96 21.63 12.45
N ARG A 131 15.80 21.53 11.42
CA ARG A 131 15.51 22.13 10.10
C ARG A 131 14.43 21.39 9.32
N TYR A 132 14.44 20.06 9.34
CA TYR A 132 13.64 19.23 8.43
C TYR A 132 12.51 18.46 9.12
N TRP A 133 12.65 18.21 10.42
CA TRP A 133 11.69 17.47 11.23
C TRP A 133 11.04 18.42 12.23
N HIS A 134 9.72 18.49 12.18
CA HIS A 134 8.92 19.34 13.04
C HIS A 134 7.94 18.52 13.87
N ARG A 135 7.36 19.21 14.86
CA ARG A 135 6.24 18.68 15.64
C ARG A 135 4.95 19.06 14.95
N GLU A 136 4.09 18.07 14.72
CA GLU A 136 2.79 18.20 14.07
C GLU A 136 1.73 17.57 14.99
N GLY A 137 0.94 18.42 15.66
CA GLY A 137 0.00 17.98 16.68
C GLY A 137 0.69 17.23 17.83
N THR A 138 0.33 15.96 18.01
CA THR A 138 0.92 15.06 19.03
C THR A 138 2.19 14.35 18.56
N ARG A 139 2.55 14.46 17.28
CA ARG A 139 3.70 13.75 16.73
C ARG A 139 4.91 14.62 16.61
N ASN A 140 6.03 14.09 17.10
CA ASN A 140 7.35 14.63 16.86
C ASN A 140 7.97 13.92 15.66
N TRP A 141 9.07 14.47 15.15
CA TRP A 141 9.83 13.86 14.05
C TRP A 141 9.01 13.68 12.77
N VAL A 142 8.18 14.68 12.42
CA VAL A 142 7.46 14.69 11.14
C VAL A 142 8.26 15.45 10.10
N PHE A 143 8.67 14.76 9.04
CA PHE A 143 9.34 15.37 7.90
C PHE A 143 8.35 16.27 7.16
N SER A 144 8.50 17.58 7.32
CA SER A 144 7.46 18.55 6.93
C SER A 144 8.05 19.92 6.64
N THR A 145 7.29 20.69 5.88
CA THR A 145 7.50 22.11 5.58
C THR A 145 6.23 22.87 5.93
N LYS A 146 6.24 24.20 5.75
CA LYS A 146 5.02 25.01 5.88
C LYS A 146 3.94 24.63 4.85
N MET A 147 4.32 24.07 3.70
CA MET A 147 3.38 23.75 2.61
C MET A 147 2.83 22.34 2.72
N ASN A 148 3.67 21.37 3.06
CA ASN A 148 3.32 19.97 3.01
C ASN A 148 4.06 19.13 4.05
N LYS A 149 3.48 17.98 4.39
CA LYS A 149 4.10 16.98 5.26
C LYS A 149 4.09 15.60 4.62
N LEU A 150 5.11 14.82 4.97
CA LEU A 150 5.18 13.43 4.57
C LEU A 150 4.06 12.63 5.25
N LYS A 151 3.32 11.87 4.46
CA LYS A 151 2.35 10.90 4.99
C LYS A 151 3.09 9.68 5.53
N LEU A 152 2.77 9.25 6.74
CA LEU A 152 3.29 8.01 7.29
C LEU A 152 2.45 6.83 6.81
N LEU A 153 3.10 5.73 6.48
CA LEU A 153 2.44 4.50 6.07
C LEU A 153 1.60 3.95 7.23
N SER A 154 2.14 4.04 8.45
CA SER A 154 1.48 3.59 9.68
C SER A 154 0.18 4.34 9.99
N ASP A 155 -0.11 5.49 9.39
CA ASP A 155 -1.39 6.19 9.56
C ASP A 155 -2.55 5.53 8.85
N THR A 156 -2.24 4.70 7.86
CA THR A 156 -3.26 4.02 7.10
C THR A 156 -3.99 3.03 8.00
N ARG A 157 -5.30 3.22 8.14
CA ARG A 157 -6.16 2.30 8.87
C ARG A 157 -6.30 1.00 8.10
N ILE A 158 -6.25 -0.12 8.82
CA ILE A 158 -6.50 -1.43 8.22
C ILE A 158 -8.01 -1.61 8.05
N VAL A 159 -8.46 -1.83 6.82
CA VAL A 159 -9.89 -1.98 6.47
C VAL A 159 -10.12 -3.38 5.94
N ARG A 160 -10.67 -4.27 6.77
CA ARG A 160 -10.90 -5.66 6.39
C ARG A 160 -12.09 -5.80 5.44
N HIS A 161 -11.91 -6.59 4.38
CA HIS A 161 -13.02 -7.00 3.53
C HIS A 161 -13.92 -7.98 4.29
N ARG A 162 -15.23 -7.81 4.15
CA ARG A 162 -16.20 -8.78 4.64
C ARG A 162 -16.23 -9.96 3.67
N CYS A 163 -16.12 -11.18 4.15
CA CYS A 163 -16.23 -12.37 3.31
C CYS A 163 -17.55 -12.38 2.52
N LEU A 164 -17.49 -12.98 1.34
CA LEU A 164 -18.68 -13.30 0.56
C LEU A 164 -19.30 -14.57 1.13
N LYS A 165 -20.63 -14.68 1.01
CA LYS A 165 -21.34 -15.94 1.14
C LYS A 165 -20.92 -16.84 -0.03
N LEU A 166 -20.23 -17.94 0.27
CA LEU A 166 -19.66 -18.84 -0.75
C LEU A 166 -20.73 -19.70 -1.44
N ASP A 167 -21.88 -19.88 -0.80
CA ASP A 167 -23.07 -20.57 -1.31
C ASP A 167 -23.84 -19.76 -2.36
N ARG A 168 -23.47 -18.50 -2.63
CA ARG A 168 -24.23 -17.58 -3.48
C ARG A 168 -23.56 -17.34 -4.83
N ASN A 169 -24.32 -17.52 -5.90
CA ASN A 169 -23.87 -17.31 -7.26
C ASN A 169 -24.23 -15.88 -7.75
N PRO A 170 -23.28 -15.07 -8.24
CA PRO A 170 -23.52 -13.72 -8.76
C PRO A 170 -24.61 -13.61 -9.84
N TYR A 171 -24.80 -14.65 -10.64
CA TYR A 171 -25.72 -14.65 -11.76
C TYR A 171 -27.14 -15.08 -11.38
N ILE A 172 -27.27 -15.87 -10.31
CA ILE A 172 -28.54 -16.41 -9.81
C ILE A 172 -29.06 -15.56 -8.64
N ASP A 173 -28.23 -15.32 -7.62
CA ASP A 173 -28.58 -14.62 -6.38
C ASP A 173 -28.45 -13.09 -6.48
N LYS A 174 -28.99 -12.47 -7.53
CA LYS A 174 -28.79 -11.03 -7.84
C LYS A 174 -29.11 -10.10 -6.67
N VAL A 175 -30.21 -10.35 -5.97
CA VAL A 175 -30.68 -9.55 -4.82
C VAL A 175 -29.60 -9.41 -3.74
N TYR A 176 -28.91 -10.50 -3.39
CA TYR A 176 -27.84 -10.47 -2.39
C TYR A 176 -26.67 -9.58 -2.85
N PHE A 177 -26.26 -9.71 -4.12
CA PHE A 177 -25.14 -8.95 -4.67
C PHE A 177 -25.46 -7.46 -4.85
N ASP A 178 -26.69 -7.11 -5.20
CA ASP A 178 -27.13 -5.72 -5.31
C ASP A 178 -27.21 -5.03 -3.95
N VAL A 179 -27.84 -5.66 -2.96
CA VAL A 179 -27.86 -5.15 -1.58
C VAL A 179 -26.44 -4.99 -1.03
N ARG A 180 -25.57 -5.96 -1.31
CA ARG A 180 -24.16 -5.89 -0.90
C ARG A 180 -23.44 -4.73 -1.60
N ARG A 181 -23.64 -4.54 -2.89
CA ARG A 181 -23.06 -3.44 -3.67
C ARG A 181 -23.48 -2.10 -3.08
N TYR A 182 -24.76 -1.93 -2.76
CA TYR A 182 -25.27 -0.74 -2.08
C TYR A 182 -24.58 -0.51 -0.73
N LYS A 183 -24.51 -1.53 0.14
CA LYS A 183 -23.84 -1.44 1.46
C LYS A 183 -22.35 -1.08 1.34
N LEU A 184 -21.65 -1.62 0.34
CA LEU A 184 -20.25 -1.28 0.08
C LEU A 184 -20.07 0.16 -0.40
N ARG A 185 -20.94 0.64 -1.29
CA ARG A 185 -20.94 2.04 -1.75
C ARG A 185 -21.20 3.01 -0.60
N ALA A 186 -22.24 2.75 0.22
CA ALA A 186 -22.56 3.56 1.38
C ALA A 186 -21.37 3.67 2.37
N ARG A 187 -20.69 2.55 2.63
CA ARG A 187 -19.48 2.55 3.47
C ARG A 187 -18.31 3.31 2.87
N LYS A 188 -18.11 3.21 1.55
CA LYS A 188 -17.06 3.95 0.85
C LYS A 188 -17.30 5.45 0.99
N MET A 189 -18.55 5.89 0.93
CA MET A 189 -18.93 7.28 1.18
C MET A 189 -18.69 7.68 2.65
N ALA A 190 -19.11 6.85 3.61
CA ALA A 190 -18.91 7.11 5.04
C ALA A 190 -17.43 7.13 5.48
N ASN A 191 -16.57 6.32 4.84
CA ASN A 191 -15.14 6.25 5.13
C ASN A 191 -14.29 7.27 4.36
N LYS A 192 -14.90 8.06 3.46
CA LYS A 192 -14.19 9.15 2.80
C LYS A 192 -13.85 10.19 3.88
N PRO A 193 -12.57 10.59 4.04
CA PRO A 193 -12.25 11.65 5.00
C PRO A 193 -13.09 12.88 4.64
N LYS A 194 -13.76 13.47 5.65
CA LYS A 194 -14.45 14.75 5.48
C LYS A 194 -13.38 15.76 5.08
N THR A 195 -13.27 16.04 3.80
CA THR A 195 -12.53 17.20 3.32
C THR A 195 -13.25 18.41 3.89
N PHE A 196 -12.63 19.13 4.84
CA PHE A 196 -13.04 20.51 5.09
C PHE A 196 -13.01 21.23 3.75
N GLY A 197 -14.16 21.81 3.37
CA GLY A 197 -14.41 22.29 2.02
C GLY A 197 -13.36 23.30 1.58
N VAL A 198 -12.64 22.96 0.51
CA VAL A 198 -12.23 23.99 -0.45
C VAL A 198 -13.38 24.05 -1.44
N GLN A 199 -14.13 25.13 -1.35
CA GLN A 199 -15.24 25.46 -2.22
C GLN A 199 -14.68 25.67 -3.63
N MET A 200 -14.63 24.60 -4.42
CA MET A 200 -14.47 24.69 -5.86
C MET A 200 -15.83 25.10 -6.42
N ASN A 201 -16.00 26.40 -6.64
CA ASN A 201 -17.04 26.93 -7.51
C ASN A 201 -16.93 26.22 -8.86
N ILE A 202 -17.86 25.32 -9.13
CA ILE A 202 -18.12 24.87 -10.49
C ILE A 202 -19.21 25.80 -10.99
N CYS A 203 -18.84 26.71 -11.89
CA CYS A 203 -19.76 27.54 -12.64
C CYS A 203 -20.91 26.67 -13.18
N SER A 204 -22.13 27.03 -12.81
CA SER A 204 -23.31 26.73 -13.59
C SER A 204 -23.17 27.44 -14.93
N PHE A 205 -23.11 26.69 -16.02
CA PHE A 205 -23.52 27.21 -17.32
C PHE A 205 -24.98 26.83 -17.51
N ALA A 206 -25.78 27.87 -17.74
CA ALA A 206 -27.15 27.83 -18.20
C ALA A 206 -27.26 27.11 -19.55
#